data_AF-A0A9D9X0P2-F1
#
_entry.id   AF-A0A9D9X0P2-F1
#
_cell.length_a   1.000
_cell.length_b   1.000
_cell.length_c   1.000
_cell.angle_alpha   90.00
_cell.angle_beta   90.00
_cell.angle_gamma   90.00
#
_symmetry.space_group_name_H-M   'P 1'
#
loop_
_entity.id
_entity.type
_entity.pdbx_description
1 polymer ?
#
loop_
_entity_poly.entity_id
_entity_poly.type
_entity_poly.pdbx_seq_one_letter_code
_entity_poly.pdbx_strand_id
1 'polypeptide(L)'
;AVSRVQGGRLKAKREIRVASLFKETPGAFLKMIVVHELAHLKERDHDKPFYALCTHMEPDYHQLEFDLRLWLTARELDGSRPG
;
A
#
# COMPACT_ATOMS: atom_id res chain seq x y z
N ALA A 1 38.14 -8.83 -20.19
CA ALA A 1 38.61 -9.86 -19.27
C ALA A 1 37.53 -10.14 -18.24
N VAL A 2 37.15 -11.41 -18.14
CA VAL A 2 36.43 -12.12 -17.05
C VAL A 2 35.09 -11.52 -16.58
N SER A 3 34.03 -12.07 -17.17
CA SER A 3 32.71 -12.20 -16.56
C SER A 3 32.79 -13.13 -15.34
N ARG A 4 32.33 -12.70 -14.17
CA ARG A 4 32.11 -13.57 -12.99
C ARG A 4 30.64 -13.55 -12.65
N VAL A 5 29.98 -14.67 -12.94
CA VAL A 5 28.63 -14.97 -12.49
C VAL A 5 28.74 -15.69 -11.14
N GLN A 6 28.26 -15.06 -10.07
CA GLN A 6 27.80 -15.70 -8.85
C GLN A 6 26.43 -15.07 -8.58
N GLY A 7 25.30 -15.76 -8.77
CA GLY A 7 24.99 -17.01 -8.09
C GLY A 7 24.13 -16.67 -6.87
N GLY A 8 22.88 -16.29 -7.12
CA GLY A 8 21.94 -15.88 -6.08
C GLY A 8 20.86 -14.99 -6.65
N ARG A 9 19.89 -15.57 -7.35
CA ARG A 9 18.63 -14.92 -7.71
C ARG A 9 18.05 -14.39 -6.40
N LEU A 10 18.22 -13.09 -6.12
CA LEU A 10 17.56 -12.42 -5.01
C LEU A 10 16.07 -12.63 -5.27
N LYS A 11 15.49 -13.66 -4.64
CA LYS A 11 14.05 -13.77 -4.48
C LYS A 11 13.69 -12.50 -3.73
N ALA A 12 13.23 -11.49 -4.47
CA ALA A 12 12.54 -10.37 -3.89
C ALA A 12 11.42 -10.99 -3.07
N LYS A 13 11.63 -11.07 -1.75
CA LYS A 13 10.65 -11.57 -0.81
C LYS A 13 9.54 -10.53 -0.88
N ARG A 14 8.47 -10.83 -1.63
CA ARG A 14 7.30 -9.96 -1.80
C ARG A 14 6.50 -9.97 -0.49
N GLU A 15 7.11 -9.48 0.58
CA GLU A 15 6.45 -9.28 1.86
C GLU A 15 5.66 -7.98 1.77
N ILE A 16 4.33 -8.06 1.86
CA ILE A 16 3.48 -6.89 2.04
C ILE A 16 3.62 -6.47 3.50
N ARG A 17 4.29 -5.34 3.74
CA ARG A 17 4.45 -4.79 5.08
C ARG A 17 3.48 -3.64 5.27
N VAL A 18 2.36 -3.94 5.91
CA VAL A 18 1.48 -2.91 6.45
C VAL A 18 2.11 -2.39 7.75
N ALA A 19 2.39 -1.09 7.83
CA ALA A 19 2.97 -0.48 9.03
C ALA A 19 2.11 -0.79 10.27
N SER A 20 2.75 -0.97 11.43
CA SER A 20 2.06 -1.22 12.71
C SER A 20 1.01 -0.16 13.04
N LEU A 21 1.21 1.06 12.52
CA LEU A 21 0.31 2.20 12.49
C LEU A 21 -1.16 1.84 12.16
N PHE A 22 -1.36 0.86 11.29
CA PHE A 22 -2.67 0.50 10.77
C PHE A 22 -3.37 -0.60 11.57
N LYS A 23 -2.75 -1.14 12.64
CA LYS A 23 -3.39 -2.18 13.46
C LYS A 23 -4.71 -1.74 14.11
N GLU A 24 -4.86 -0.44 14.37
CA GLU A 24 -6.07 0.16 14.95
C GLU A 24 -7.00 0.77 13.89
N THR A 25 -6.66 0.67 12.60
CA THR A 25 -7.56 1.21 11.56
C THR A 25 -8.80 0.35 11.37
N PRO A 26 -9.96 0.96 11.07
CA PRO A 26 -11.14 0.26 10.58
C PRO A 26 -10.80 -0.73 9.46
N GLY A 27 -11.47 -1.90 9.45
CA GLY A 27 -11.17 -2.98 8.50
C GLY A 27 -11.26 -2.58 7.03
N ALA A 28 -12.12 -1.61 6.69
CA ALA A 28 -12.23 -1.07 5.35
C ALA A 28 -10.94 -0.37 4.87
N PHE A 29 -10.23 0.33 5.77
CA PHE A 29 -8.95 0.97 5.45
C PHE A 29 -7.84 -0.06 5.28
N LEU A 30 -7.82 -1.10 6.11
CA LEU A 30 -6.87 -2.21 5.94
C LEU A 30 -7.04 -2.89 4.57
N LYS A 31 -8.28 -3.09 4.14
CA LYS A 31 -8.58 -3.65 2.81
C LYS A 31 -8.05 -2.75 1.70
N MET A 32 -8.29 -1.43 1.79
CA MET A 32 -7.78 -0.46 0.82
C MET A 32 -6.24 -0.44 0.78
N ILE A 33 -5.57 -0.45 1.93
CA ILE A 33 -4.09 -0.50 2.01
C ILE A 33 -3.56 -1.78 1.37
N VAL A 34 -4.17 -2.94 1.66
CA VAL A 34 -3.75 -4.21 1.03
C VAL A 34 -3.89 -4.15 -0.48
N VAL A 35 -4.99 -3.61 -0.99
CA VAL A 35 -5.19 -3.40 -2.44
C VAL A 35 -4.13 -2.48 -3.04
N HIS A 36 -3.80 -1.37 -2.35
CA HIS A 36 -2.75 -0.45 -2.74
C HIS A 36 -1.39 -1.14 -2.89
N GLU A 37 -0.97 -1.87 -1.86
CA GLU A 37 0.32 -2.58 -1.86
C GLU A 37 0.36 -3.74 -2.86
N LEU A 38 -0.79 -4.39 -3.11
CA LEU A 38 -0.90 -5.40 -4.16
C LEU A 38 -0.75 -4.80 -5.55
N ALA A 39 -1.34 -3.62 -5.80
CA ALA A 39 -1.21 -2.94 -7.07
C ALA A 39 0.25 -2.57 -7.37
N HIS A 40 1.03 -2.18 -6.35
CA HIS A 40 2.47 -1.93 -6.45
C HIS A 40 3.32 -3.11 -6.92
N LEU A 41 2.81 -4.35 -6.82
CA LEU A 41 3.49 -5.52 -7.37
C LEU A 41 3.51 -5.54 -8.91
N LYS A 42 2.61 -4.79 -9.56
CA LYS A 42 2.45 -4.74 -11.01
C LYS A 42 2.67 -3.33 -11.57
N GLU A 43 2.09 -2.31 -10.96
CA GLU A 43 2.15 -0.91 -11.39
C GLU A 43 2.88 -0.10 -10.29
N ARG A 44 4.03 0.50 -10.59
CA ARG A 44 4.90 1.11 -9.56
C ARG A 44 4.54 2.56 -9.22
N ASP A 45 4.00 3.29 -10.19
CA ASP A 45 3.67 4.70 -10.08
C ASP A 45 2.15 4.86 -9.90
N HIS A 46 1.73 5.87 -9.12
CA HIS A 46 0.30 6.15 -8.90
C HIS A 46 -0.33 6.86 -10.10
N ASP A 47 -0.44 6.17 -11.23
CA ASP A 47 -0.98 6.67 -12.49
C ASP A 47 -2.30 5.95 -12.88
N LYS A 48 -2.80 6.21 -14.09
CA LYS A 48 -4.08 5.65 -14.56
C LYS A 48 -4.12 4.11 -14.49
N PRO A 49 -3.12 3.37 -15.00
CA PRO A 49 -3.00 1.91 -14.81
C PRO A 49 -3.08 1.46 -13.35
N PHE A 50 -2.36 2.13 -12.45
CA PHE A 50 -2.40 1.81 -11.02
C PHE A 50 -3.81 1.95 -10.44
N TYR A 51 -4.45 3.10 -10.64
CA TYR A 51 -5.80 3.33 -10.10
C TYR A 51 -6.86 2.42 -10.74
N ALA A 52 -6.71 2.09 -12.03
CA ALA A 52 -7.57 1.10 -12.70
C ALA A 52 -7.43 -0.29 -12.08
N LEU A 53 -6.21 -0.70 -11.70
CA LEU A 53 -5.97 -1.98 -11.03
C LEU A 53 -6.52 -1.98 -9.60
N CYS A 54 -6.34 -0.89 -8.86
CA CYS A 54 -6.91 -0.74 -7.52
C CYS A 54 -8.44 -0.82 -7.54
N THR A 55 -9.10 -0.06 -8.41
CA THR A 55 -10.57 -0.05 -8.54
C THR A 55 -11.15 -1.36 -9.05
N HIS A 56 -10.36 -2.14 -9.81
CA HIS A 56 -10.74 -3.50 -10.19
C HIS A 56 -10.78 -4.45 -8.98
N MET A 57 -9.86 -4.32 -8.03
CA MET A 57 -9.80 -5.15 -6.81
C MET A 57 -10.74 -4.66 -5.69
N GLU A 58 -10.98 -3.36 -5.62
CA GLU A 58 -11.87 -2.71 -4.66
C GLU A 58 -12.64 -1.56 -5.33
N PRO A 59 -13.92 -1.74 -5.67
CA PRO A 59 -14.73 -0.71 -6.34
C PRO A 59 -14.79 0.62 -5.59
N ASP A 60 -14.77 0.60 -4.25
CA ASP A 60 -14.82 1.80 -3.42
C ASP A 60 -13.44 2.40 -3.12
N TYR A 61 -12.39 1.95 -3.81
CA TYR A 61 -10.99 2.27 -3.50
C TYR A 61 -10.73 3.77 -3.33
N HIS A 62 -11.25 4.60 -4.24
CA HIS A 62 -11.02 6.05 -4.17
C HIS A 62 -11.67 6.69 -2.94
N GLN A 63 -12.87 6.24 -2.56
CA GLN A 63 -13.55 6.73 -1.38
C GLN A 63 -12.80 6.31 -0.12
N LEU A 64 -12.40 5.03 -0.05
CA LEU A 64 -11.63 4.50 1.07
C LEU A 64 -10.25 5.15 1.21
N GLU A 65 -9.58 5.47 0.09
CA GLU A 65 -8.32 6.21 0.09
C GLU A 65 -8.50 7.63 0.65
N PHE A 66 -9.53 8.33 0.19
CA PHE A 66 -9.86 9.66 0.70
C PHE A 66 -10.19 9.63 2.20
N ASP A 67 -11.05 8.71 2.62
CA ASP A 67 -11.48 8.58 4.01
C ASP A 67 -10.31 8.21 4.94
N LEU A 68 -9.38 7.36 4.49
CA LEU A 68 -8.16 7.06 5.26
C LEU A 68 -7.32 8.34 5.46
N ARG A 69 -7.11 9.13 4.39
CA ARG A 69 -6.34 10.37 4.48
C ARG A 69 -7.00 11.38 5.41
N LEU A 70 -8.33 11.49 5.36
CA LEU A 70 -9.10 12.36 6.25
C LEU A 70 -8.99 11.89 7.71
N TRP A 71 -9.14 10.60 7.96
CA TRP A 71 -9.04 10.01 9.29
C TRP A 71 -7.65 10.18 9.91
N LEU A 72 -6.59 9.97 9.12
CA LEU A 72 -5.21 10.20 9.57
C LEU A 72 -4.97 11.67 9.91
N THR A 73 -5.46 12.58 9.06
CA THR A 73 -5.38 14.04 9.30
C THR A 73 -6.09 14.42 10.61
N ALA A 74 -7.30 13.90 10.83
CA ALA A 74 -8.06 14.17 12.06
C ALA A 74 -7.28 13.69 13.30
N ARG A 75 -6.72 12.47 13.26
CA ARG A 75 -5.90 11.93 14.37
C ARG A 75 -4.65 12.77 14.64
N GLU A 76 -4.01 13.27 13.60
CA GLU A 76 -2.85 14.16 13.73
C GLU A 76 -3.23 15.49 14.41
N LEU A 77 -4.37 16.08 14.03
CA LEU A 77 -4.87 17.31 14.64
C LEU A 77 -5.29 17.13 16.11
N ASP A 78 -5.85 15.97 16.46
CA ASP A 78 -6.22 15.63 17.84
C ASP A 78 -5.00 15.29 18.74
N GLY A 79 -3.78 15.39 18.22
CA GLY A 79 -2.54 15.04 18.94
C GLY A 79 -2.33 13.54 19.12
N SER A 80 -3.24 12.72 18.59
CA SER A 80 -3.18 11.26 18.59
C SER A 80 -2.39 10.74 17.39
N ARG A 81 -1.11 11.12 17.29
CA ARG A 81 -0.23 10.52 16.28
C ARG A 81 -0.28 8.99 16.43
N PRO A 82 -0.67 8.25 15.40
CA PRO A 82 -0.45 6.82 15.44
C PRO A 82 1.08 6.61 15.44
N GLY A 83 1.56 5.74 16.33
CA GLY A 83 2.98 5.42 16.51
C GLY A 83 3.49 4.33 15.58
#